data_AF-A0A7J2SVH8-F1
#
_entry.id   AF-A0A7J2SVH8-F1
#
_cell.length_a   1.000
_cell.length_b   1.000
_cell.length_c   1.000
_cell.angle_alpha   90.00
_cell.angle_beta   90.00
_cell.angle_gamma   90.00
#
_symmetry.space_group_name_H-M   'P 1'
#
loop_
_entity.id
_entity.type
_entity.pdbx_description
1 polymer ?
#
loop_
_entity_poly.entity_id
_entity_poly.type
_entity_poly.pdbx_seq_one_letter_code
_entity_poly.pdbx_strand_id
1 'polypeptide(L)'
;MEPVHAVSIEALLGRRPSGREAEAAPNIVWWEGPIGPVAPRPLVAVIGSPEAPPAVAAASWAARSLVMRGAAVAGCTFRPLDRVALHVAMATRELSAVGISPSPVQDLAGDDPFLRMALRENGLLLSPSPPLDGRVDVAAADSLLALLADAVIVVSSTGRDGALAAARAALRLGRPVWVWRDAFEDPGAGWARALEGEGARRLDVRGMDPLMAELGRRRVIP
;
A
#
# COMPACT_ATOMS: atom_id res chain seq x y z
N MET A 1 -8.70 15.18 -22.76
CA MET A 1 -8.34 15.03 -21.34
C MET A 1 -9.48 14.28 -20.71
N GLU A 2 -9.25 13.03 -20.30
CA GLU A 2 -10.27 12.26 -19.59
C GLU A 2 -10.65 12.97 -18.28
N PRO A 3 -11.90 12.85 -17.82
CA PRO A 3 -12.33 13.50 -16.59
C PRO A 3 -11.59 12.87 -15.40
N VAL A 4 -10.84 13.69 -14.64
CA VAL A 4 -10.29 13.25 -13.37
C VAL A 4 -11.44 13.09 -12.37
N HIS A 5 -11.53 11.92 -11.76
CA HIS A 5 -12.61 11.60 -10.84
C HIS A 5 -12.21 11.89 -9.39
N ALA A 6 -13.20 12.25 -8.57
CA ALA A 6 -13.04 12.49 -7.15
C ALA A 6 -14.02 11.63 -6.36
N VAL A 7 -13.64 11.21 -5.17
CA VAL A 7 -14.46 10.45 -4.23
C VAL A 7 -14.22 10.93 -2.81
N SER A 8 -15.25 10.93 -1.96
CA SER A 8 -15.06 11.18 -0.54
C SER A 8 -14.36 10.00 0.13
N ILE A 9 -13.60 10.26 1.20
CA ILE A 9 -12.97 9.17 1.94
C ILE A 9 -13.99 8.20 2.54
N GLU A 10 -15.18 8.68 2.92
CA GLU A 10 -16.26 7.84 3.43
C GLU A 10 -16.75 6.84 2.39
N ALA A 11 -16.93 7.30 1.14
CA ALA A 11 -17.33 6.44 0.04
C ALA A 11 -16.22 5.45 -0.34
N LEU A 12 -14.96 5.88 -0.28
CA LEU A 12 -13.79 5.02 -0.54
C LEU A 12 -13.62 3.93 0.53
N LEU A 13 -13.88 4.24 1.79
CA LEU A 13 -13.84 3.29 2.90
C LEU A 13 -15.13 2.46 3.04
N GLY A 14 -16.24 2.90 2.44
CA GLY A 14 -17.58 2.33 2.65
C GLY A 14 -18.17 2.63 4.03
N ARG A 15 -17.52 3.49 4.84
CA ARG A 15 -17.94 3.91 6.17
C ARG A 15 -17.30 5.23 6.56
N ARG A 16 -17.84 5.88 7.59
CA ARG A 16 -17.17 7.06 8.17
C ARG A 16 -15.87 6.66 8.87
N PRO A 17 -14.76 7.37 8.65
CA PRO A 17 -13.56 7.21 9.48
C PRO A 17 -13.85 7.66 10.91
N SER A 18 -13.19 7.08 11.89
CA SER A 18 -13.38 7.41 13.31
C SER A 18 -12.07 7.43 14.08
N GLY A 19 -12.04 8.17 15.20
CA GLY A 19 -10.83 8.33 16.02
C GLY A 19 -9.62 8.78 15.19
N ARG A 20 -8.51 8.04 15.32
CA ARG A 20 -7.26 8.33 14.59
C ARG A 20 -7.38 8.28 13.07
N GLU A 21 -8.35 7.55 12.53
CA GLU A 21 -8.59 7.56 11.08
C GLU A 21 -9.16 8.90 10.63
N ALA A 22 -10.06 9.51 11.41
CA ALA A 22 -10.66 10.79 11.07
C ALA A 22 -9.63 11.93 11.08
N GLU A 23 -8.63 11.84 11.96
CA GLU A 23 -7.50 12.78 12.02
C GLU A 23 -6.54 12.65 10.82
N ALA A 24 -6.40 11.44 10.26
CA ALA A 24 -5.47 11.14 9.18
C ALA A 24 -6.12 11.16 7.77
N ALA A 25 -7.45 11.13 7.71
CA ALA A 25 -8.20 10.98 6.47
C ALA A 25 -8.22 12.30 5.66
N PRO A 26 -7.84 12.28 4.36
CA PRO A 26 -8.15 13.40 3.48
C PRO A 26 -9.67 13.48 3.27
N ASN A 27 -10.21 14.66 3.02
CA ASN A 27 -11.64 14.82 2.73
C ASN A 27 -12.02 14.19 1.38
N ILE A 28 -11.16 14.38 0.38
CA ILE A 28 -11.37 13.96 -1.00
C ILE A 28 -10.12 13.18 -1.44
N VAL A 29 -10.36 12.12 -2.20
CA VAL A 29 -9.33 11.36 -2.90
C VAL A 29 -9.65 11.41 -4.39
N TRP A 30 -8.64 11.68 -5.19
CA TRP A 30 -8.72 11.65 -6.65
C TRP A 30 -8.32 10.29 -7.18
N TRP A 31 -8.98 9.84 -8.23
CA TRP A 31 -8.78 8.49 -8.73
C TRP A 31 -8.92 8.41 -10.25
N GLU A 32 -8.24 7.42 -10.82
CA GLU A 32 -8.41 6.96 -12.19
C GLU A 32 -8.21 5.43 -12.25
N GLY A 33 -8.96 4.75 -13.10
CA GLY A 33 -8.88 3.30 -13.26
C GLY A 33 -10.22 2.66 -13.64
N PRO A 34 -10.23 1.46 -14.24
CA PRO A 34 -11.45 0.76 -14.67
C PRO A 34 -12.36 0.29 -13.54
N ILE A 35 -11.84 0.12 -12.31
CA ILE A 35 -12.60 -0.49 -11.20
C ILE A 35 -13.44 0.48 -10.37
N GLY A 36 -13.45 1.76 -10.75
CA GLY A 36 -14.05 2.80 -9.93
C GLY A 36 -13.24 3.05 -8.65
N PRO A 37 -13.74 3.92 -7.76
CA PRO A 37 -12.99 4.29 -6.56
C PRO A 37 -12.94 3.18 -5.52
N VAL A 38 -13.85 2.19 -5.57
CA VAL A 38 -13.94 1.17 -4.50
C VAL A 38 -12.78 0.20 -4.62
N ALA A 39 -11.78 0.37 -3.75
CA ALA A 39 -10.60 -0.47 -3.76
C ALA A 39 -10.95 -1.95 -3.52
N PRO A 40 -10.41 -2.89 -4.32
CA PRO A 40 -10.60 -4.31 -4.13
C PRO A 40 -10.05 -4.73 -2.77
N ARG A 41 -10.77 -5.62 -2.09
CA ARG A 41 -10.42 -6.09 -0.77
C ARG A 41 -10.25 -7.62 -0.81
N PRO A 42 -9.35 -8.22 0.00
CA PRO A 42 -8.56 -7.54 1.02
C PRO A 42 -7.42 -6.79 0.34
N LEU A 43 -7.14 -5.57 0.81
CA LEU A 43 -6.11 -4.72 0.26
C LEU A 43 -4.89 -4.77 1.17
N VAL A 44 -3.79 -5.35 0.70
CA VAL A 44 -2.57 -5.50 1.51
C VAL A 44 -1.48 -4.63 0.91
N ALA A 45 -0.94 -3.71 1.72
CA ALA A 45 0.19 -2.90 1.28
C ALA A 45 1.47 -3.73 1.35
N VAL A 46 2.25 -3.75 0.27
CA VAL A 46 3.59 -4.36 0.25
C VAL A 46 4.58 -3.25 -0.01
N ILE A 47 5.39 -2.93 1.00
CA ILE A 47 6.21 -1.73 1.01
C ILE A 47 7.66 -1.99 1.35
N GLY A 48 8.57 -1.17 0.81
CA GLY A 48 9.94 -1.16 1.28
C GLY A 48 10.92 -0.31 0.46
N SER A 49 12.09 -0.07 1.05
CA SER A 49 13.21 0.63 0.40
C SER A 49 14.51 0.37 1.21
N PRO A 50 15.71 0.35 0.61
CA PRO A 50 16.01 0.48 -0.82
C PRO A 50 15.74 -0.83 -1.57
N GLU A 51 15.85 -0.75 -2.88
CA GLU A 51 15.84 -1.92 -3.74
C GLU A 51 17.15 -2.71 -3.60
N ALA A 52 17.04 -3.98 -3.22
CA ALA A 52 18.14 -4.94 -3.19
C ALA A 52 17.61 -6.31 -3.64
N PRO A 53 18.43 -7.18 -4.27
CA PRO A 53 17.93 -8.42 -4.86
C PRO A 53 17.09 -9.30 -3.90
N PRO A 54 17.47 -9.51 -2.62
CA PRO A 54 16.63 -10.25 -1.68
C PRO A 54 15.29 -9.55 -1.41
N ALA A 55 15.30 -8.22 -1.27
CA ALA A 55 14.09 -7.43 -1.02
C ALA A 55 13.14 -7.38 -2.22
N VAL A 56 13.68 -7.35 -3.45
CA VAL A 56 12.92 -7.49 -4.70
C VAL A 56 12.26 -8.86 -4.77
N ALA A 57 12.99 -9.93 -4.44
CA ALA A 57 12.46 -11.28 -4.40
C ALA A 57 11.34 -11.40 -3.35
N ALA A 58 11.52 -10.82 -2.17
CA ALA A 58 10.50 -10.77 -1.11
C ALA A 58 9.24 -10.00 -1.55
N ALA A 59 9.40 -8.79 -2.10
CA ALA A 59 8.29 -7.98 -2.62
C ALA A 59 7.49 -8.74 -3.69
N SER A 60 8.21 -9.32 -4.65
CA SER A 60 7.62 -10.09 -5.75
C SER A 60 6.88 -11.32 -5.24
N TRP A 61 7.52 -12.08 -4.33
CA TRP A 61 6.92 -13.28 -3.76
C TRP A 61 5.67 -12.95 -2.94
N ALA A 62 5.72 -11.92 -2.10
CA ALA A 62 4.60 -11.50 -1.26
C ALA A 62 3.43 -11.02 -2.12
N ALA A 63 3.68 -10.13 -3.09
CA ALA A 63 2.65 -9.60 -3.98
C ALA A 63 1.96 -10.71 -4.78
N ARG A 64 2.74 -11.59 -5.43
CA ARG A 64 2.19 -12.73 -6.17
C ARG A 64 1.38 -13.65 -5.25
N SER A 65 1.90 -13.96 -4.08
CA SER A 65 1.25 -14.86 -3.12
C SER A 65 -0.08 -14.31 -2.60
N LEU A 66 -0.15 -13.00 -2.37
CA LEU A 66 -1.37 -12.28 -1.99
C LEU A 66 -2.42 -12.34 -3.11
N VAL A 67 -2.03 -11.99 -4.34
CA VAL A 67 -2.94 -11.96 -5.48
C VAL A 67 -3.50 -13.35 -5.80
N MET A 68 -2.66 -14.39 -5.76
CA MET A 68 -3.09 -15.79 -5.94
C MET A 68 -4.09 -16.26 -4.87
N ARG A 69 -4.14 -15.58 -3.71
CA ARG A 69 -5.09 -15.85 -2.61
C ARG A 69 -6.28 -14.88 -2.62
N GLY A 70 -6.47 -14.12 -3.69
CA GLY A 70 -7.61 -13.22 -3.87
C GLY A 70 -7.46 -11.85 -3.21
N ALA A 71 -6.29 -11.50 -2.66
CA ALA A 71 -6.03 -10.13 -2.23
C ALA A 71 -5.74 -9.21 -3.43
N ALA A 72 -5.89 -7.92 -3.20
CA ALA A 72 -5.25 -6.88 -3.98
C ALA A 72 -4.03 -6.34 -3.23
N VAL A 73 -3.09 -5.79 -3.99
CA VAL A 73 -1.84 -5.22 -3.48
C VAL A 73 -1.88 -3.71 -3.60
N ALA A 74 -1.56 -3.02 -2.51
CA ALA A 74 -1.37 -1.58 -2.51
C ALA A 74 0.11 -1.20 -2.39
N GLY A 75 0.46 -0.03 -2.91
CA GLY A 75 1.80 0.51 -2.79
C GLY A 75 1.87 1.95 -3.28
N CYS A 76 2.92 2.67 -2.87
CA CYS A 76 3.20 4.01 -3.37
C CYS A 76 3.89 3.96 -4.74
N THR A 77 3.49 4.81 -5.69
CA THR A 77 4.01 4.79 -7.07
C THR A 77 5.45 5.30 -7.22
N PHE A 78 6.04 5.84 -6.17
CA PHE A 78 7.39 6.44 -6.15
C PHE A 78 8.41 5.59 -5.39
N ARG A 79 7.97 4.62 -4.57
CA ARG A 79 8.88 3.84 -3.74
C ARG A 79 9.30 2.56 -4.47
N PRO A 80 10.60 2.23 -4.58
CA PRO A 80 11.07 1.16 -5.47
C PRO A 80 10.41 -0.20 -5.26
N LEU A 81 10.36 -0.72 -4.03
CA LEU A 81 9.79 -2.06 -3.80
C LEU A 81 8.26 -2.08 -3.85
N ASP A 82 7.61 -0.94 -3.55
CA ASP A 82 6.18 -0.77 -3.74
C ASP A 82 5.85 -0.88 -5.24
N ARG A 83 6.64 -0.23 -6.12
CA ARG A 83 6.49 -0.37 -7.57
C ARG A 83 6.68 -1.81 -8.03
N VAL A 84 7.67 -2.54 -7.50
CA VAL A 84 7.85 -3.97 -7.80
C VAL A 84 6.60 -4.76 -7.42
N ALA A 85 6.05 -4.54 -6.23
CA ALA A 85 4.85 -5.22 -5.78
C ALA A 85 3.63 -4.92 -6.66
N LEU A 86 3.43 -3.66 -7.06
CA LEU A 86 2.35 -3.24 -7.96
C LEU A 86 2.47 -3.89 -9.34
N HIS A 87 3.67 -3.89 -9.94
CA HIS A 87 3.90 -4.56 -11.23
C HIS A 87 3.61 -6.06 -11.16
N VAL A 88 4.11 -6.73 -10.11
CA VAL A 88 3.90 -8.17 -9.93
C VAL A 88 2.41 -8.48 -9.72
N ALA A 89 1.69 -7.64 -8.98
CA ALA A 89 0.26 -7.82 -8.79
C ALA A 89 -0.49 -7.76 -10.13
N MET A 90 -0.32 -6.67 -10.89
CA MET A 90 -0.95 -6.53 -12.21
C MET A 90 -0.60 -7.66 -13.17
N ALA A 91 0.66 -8.12 -13.18
CA ALA A 91 1.10 -9.24 -14.00
C ALA A 91 0.53 -10.60 -13.53
N THR A 92 0.11 -10.71 -12.27
CA THR A 92 -0.48 -11.95 -11.72
C THR A 92 -1.97 -12.03 -12.02
N ARG A 93 -2.68 -10.90 -11.89
CA ARG A 93 -4.12 -10.80 -12.16
C ARG A 93 -4.49 -9.35 -12.44
N GLU A 94 -5.29 -9.12 -13.48
CA GLU A 94 -5.87 -7.80 -13.74
C GLU A 94 -6.64 -7.28 -12.52
N LEU A 95 -6.66 -5.96 -12.36
CA LEU A 95 -7.43 -5.28 -11.32
C LEU A 95 -7.03 -5.67 -9.89
N SER A 96 -5.78 -6.10 -9.70
CA SER A 96 -5.25 -6.55 -8.40
C SER A 96 -4.27 -5.56 -7.78
N ALA A 97 -4.02 -4.41 -8.41
CA ALA A 97 -3.08 -3.39 -7.92
C ALA A 97 -3.77 -2.05 -7.68
N VAL A 98 -3.47 -1.43 -6.54
CA VAL A 98 -3.90 -0.08 -6.16
C VAL A 98 -2.67 0.77 -5.87
N GLY A 99 -2.31 1.64 -6.80
CA GLY A 99 -1.19 2.56 -6.64
C GLY A 99 -1.62 3.87 -6.02
N ILE A 100 -0.84 4.38 -5.07
CA ILE A 100 -1.06 5.68 -4.45
C ILE A 100 0.05 6.63 -4.88
N SER A 101 -0.35 7.72 -5.51
CA SER A 101 0.55 8.77 -5.95
C SER A 101 0.55 9.96 -4.98
N PRO A 102 1.71 10.54 -4.68
CA PRO A 102 1.83 11.79 -3.92
C PRO A 102 1.55 13.02 -4.79
N SER A 103 1.48 12.86 -6.11
CA SER A 103 1.12 13.91 -7.06
C SER A 103 -0.25 13.62 -7.68
N PRO A 104 -0.91 14.60 -8.31
CA PRO A 104 -2.23 14.41 -8.89
C PRO A 104 -2.26 13.24 -9.88
N VAL A 105 -3.39 12.55 -10.00
CA VAL A 105 -3.51 11.33 -10.83
C VAL A 105 -3.14 11.55 -12.31
N GLN A 106 -3.44 12.73 -12.87
CA GLN A 106 -3.09 13.11 -14.25
C GLN A 106 -1.63 13.55 -14.45
N ASP A 107 -0.89 13.81 -13.37
CA ASP A 107 0.52 14.16 -13.46
C ASP A 107 1.37 12.90 -13.71
N LEU A 108 1.74 12.70 -14.97
CA LEU A 108 2.61 11.60 -15.36
C LEU A 108 4.11 11.94 -15.24
N ALA A 109 4.47 13.17 -14.85
CA ALA A 109 5.87 13.63 -14.82
C ALA A 109 6.69 13.11 -13.62
N GLY A 110 6.24 12.03 -12.97
CA GLY A 110 6.89 11.42 -11.80
C GLY A 110 7.84 10.24 -12.12
N ASP A 111 8.23 9.52 -11.07
CA ASP A 111 9.29 8.49 -11.09
C ASP A 111 9.02 7.26 -11.97
N ASP A 112 7.75 6.99 -12.31
CA ASP A 112 7.37 5.86 -13.18
C ASP A 112 6.06 6.15 -13.97
N PRO A 113 6.16 6.84 -15.12
CA PRO A 113 4.99 7.14 -15.94
C PRO A 113 4.29 5.88 -16.48
N PHE A 114 5.05 4.80 -16.70
CA PHE A 114 4.53 3.55 -17.25
C PHE A 114 3.67 2.80 -16.23
N LEU A 115 4.14 2.69 -14.99
CA LEU A 115 3.34 2.12 -13.90
C LEU A 115 2.04 2.89 -13.70
N ARG A 116 2.10 4.22 -13.72
CA ARG A 116 0.90 5.04 -13.55
C ARG A 116 -0.09 4.82 -14.69
N MET A 117 0.38 4.74 -15.93
CA MET A 117 -0.48 4.41 -17.07
C MET A 117 -1.09 3.01 -16.92
N ALA A 118 -0.27 2.01 -16.57
CA ALA A 118 -0.74 0.64 -16.37
C ALA A 118 -1.79 0.53 -15.27
N LEU A 119 -1.68 1.30 -14.18
CA LEU A 119 -2.69 1.38 -13.13
C LEU A 119 -4.00 2.02 -13.61
N ARG A 120 -3.93 3.04 -14.48
CA ARG A 120 -5.12 3.68 -15.07
C ARG A 120 -5.86 2.74 -16.01
N GLU A 121 -5.14 1.85 -16.68
CA GLU A 121 -5.73 0.90 -17.65
C GLU A 121 -6.18 -0.41 -17.00
N ASN A 122 -5.41 -0.92 -16.02
CA ASN A 122 -5.54 -2.31 -15.52
C ASN A 122 -5.54 -2.41 -13.98
N GLY A 123 -5.63 -1.29 -13.26
CA GLY A 123 -5.64 -1.25 -11.80
C GLY A 123 -6.46 -0.10 -11.24
N LEU A 124 -5.95 0.54 -10.21
CA LEU A 124 -6.50 1.78 -9.65
C LEU A 124 -5.37 2.70 -9.22
N LEU A 125 -5.37 3.92 -9.73
CA LEU A 125 -4.49 4.98 -9.31
C LEU A 125 -5.26 5.94 -8.40
N LEU A 126 -4.76 6.17 -7.19
CA LEU A 126 -5.32 7.09 -6.21
C LEU A 126 -4.33 8.22 -5.91
N SER A 127 -4.82 9.38 -5.54
CA SER A 127 -4.02 10.49 -5.07
C SER A 127 -4.76 11.31 -4.02
N PRO A 128 -4.10 11.76 -2.93
CA PRO A 128 -4.63 12.77 -2.03
C PRO A 128 -4.38 14.20 -2.54
N SER A 129 -3.78 14.38 -3.72
CA SER A 129 -3.42 15.68 -4.28
C SER A 129 -4.45 16.12 -5.34
N PRO A 130 -4.97 17.37 -5.25
CA PRO A 130 -5.99 17.85 -6.17
C PRO A 130 -5.47 18.00 -7.62
N PRO A 131 -6.34 17.88 -8.63
CA PRO A 131 -5.98 18.08 -10.02
C PRO A 131 -5.37 19.46 -10.24
N LEU A 132 -4.40 19.54 -11.12
CA LEU A 132 -3.66 20.75 -11.49
C LEU A 132 -2.84 21.38 -10.36
N ASP A 133 -2.81 20.78 -9.16
CA ASP A 133 -1.90 21.17 -8.09
C ASP A 133 -0.55 20.48 -8.30
N GLY A 134 0.52 21.23 -8.58
CA GLY A 134 1.86 20.67 -8.79
C GLY A 134 2.53 20.15 -7.51
N ARG A 135 1.82 20.13 -6.37
CA ARG A 135 2.37 19.71 -5.08
C ARG A 135 2.50 18.19 -4.99
N VAL A 136 3.68 17.77 -4.57
CA VAL A 136 4.00 16.40 -4.19
C VAL A 136 3.89 16.30 -2.66
N ASP A 137 2.97 15.48 -2.16
CA ASP A 137 2.81 15.22 -0.73
C ASP A 137 2.95 13.72 -0.42
N VAL A 138 4.18 13.33 -0.11
CA VAL A 138 4.54 11.95 0.25
C VAL A 138 3.89 11.53 1.57
N ALA A 139 3.75 12.44 2.53
CA ALA A 139 3.18 12.11 3.84
C ALA A 139 1.68 11.86 3.74
N ALA A 140 0.96 12.63 2.91
CA ALA A 140 -0.43 12.38 2.61
C ALA A 140 -0.63 11.04 1.88
N ALA A 141 0.24 10.71 0.92
CA ALA A 141 0.20 9.42 0.22
C ALA A 141 0.43 8.23 1.16
N ASP A 142 1.44 8.30 2.04
CA ASP A 142 1.71 7.26 3.04
C ASP A 142 0.57 7.11 4.05
N SER A 143 -0.07 8.22 4.45
CA SER A 143 -1.24 8.20 5.34
C SER A 143 -2.45 7.58 4.65
N LEU A 144 -2.70 7.91 3.39
CA LEU A 144 -3.75 7.29 2.59
C LEU A 144 -3.51 5.79 2.40
N LEU A 145 -2.26 5.37 2.14
CA LEU A 145 -1.88 3.96 2.07
C LEU A 145 -2.21 3.22 3.36
N ALA A 146 -1.76 3.76 4.50
CA ALA A 146 -2.01 3.17 5.80
C ALA A 146 -3.50 3.09 6.15
N LEU A 147 -4.29 4.09 5.72
CA LEU A 147 -5.73 4.15 5.95
C LEU A 147 -6.51 3.12 5.13
N LEU A 148 -6.13 2.91 3.87
CA LEU A 148 -6.83 1.99 2.96
C LEU A 148 -6.45 0.53 3.19
N ALA A 149 -5.20 0.27 3.60
CA ALA A 149 -4.69 -1.08 3.77
C ALA A 149 -5.40 -1.84 4.92
N ASP A 150 -5.81 -3.06 4.63
CA ASP A 150 -6.29 -4.02 5.63
C ASP A 150 -5.13 -4.60 6.45
N ALA A 151 -3.93 -4.69 5.85
CA ALA A 151 -2.66 -5.02 6.50
C ALA A 151 -1.48 -4.44 5.70
N VAL A 152 -0.33 -4.30 6.36
CA VAL A 152 0.93 -3.85 5.74
C VAL A 152 2.00 -4.91 5.90
N ILE A 153 2.74 -5.18 4.82
CA ILE A 153 3.94 -6.02 4.81
C ILE A 153 5.13 -5.14 4.46
N VAL A 154 6.10 -5.05 5.38
CA VAL A 154 7.37 -4.35 5.19
C VAL A 154 8.43 -5.37 4.78
N VAL A 155 8.91 -5.26 3.54
CA VAL A 155 9.92 -6.20 3.01
C VAL A 155 11.36 -5.72 3.22
N SER A 156 11.57 -4.41 3.32
CA SER A 156 12.89 -3.80 3.54
C SER A 156 12.75 -2.37 4.04
N SER A 157 13.69 -1.91 4.85
CA SER A 157 13.81 -0.52 5.31
C SER A 157 15.25 -0.19 5.69
N THR A 158 15.59 1.09 5.59
CA THR A 158 16.78 1.73 6.16
C THR A 158 16.60 2.16 7.62
N GLY A 159 15.39 2.03 8.18
CA GLY A 159 15.04 2.44 9.54
C GLY A 159 14.61 3.89 9.71
N ARG A 160 14.83 4.75 8.70
CA ARG A 160 14.44 6.18 8.71
C ARG A 160 13.73 6.62 7.42
N ASP A 161 13.21 5.66 6.65
CA ASP A 161 12.53 5.94 5.39
C ASP A 161 11.00 6.02 5.52
N GLY A 162 10.37 6.45 4.43
CA GLY A 162 8.92 6.54 4.32
C GLY A 162 8.21 5.19 4.46
N ALA A 163 8.86 4.06 4.12
CA ALA A 163 8.23 2.75 4.28
C ALA A 163 7.95 2.45 5.75
N LEU A 164 8.93 2.72 6.62
CA LEU A 164 8.73 2.54 8.05
C LEU A 164 7.75 3.56 8.63
N ALA A 165 7.72 4.79 8.10
CA ALA A 165 6.73 5.80 8.50
C ALA A 165 5.29 5.36 8.18
N ALA A 166 5.05 4.85 6.98
CA ALA A 166 3.76 4.29 6.56
C ALA A 166 3.36 3.08 7.42
N ALA A 167 4.29 2.17 7.70
CA ALA A 167 4.05 1.02 8.57
C ALA A 167 3.64 1.45 10.00
N ARG A 168 4.33 2.45 10.57
CA ARG A 168 3.97 3.00 11.88
C ARG A 168 2.62 3.72 11.86
N ALA A 169 2.30 4.42 10.77
CA ALA A 169 0.96 4.98 10.60
C ALA A 169 -0.11 3.88 10.64
N ALA A 170 0.13 2.76 9.94
CA ALA A 170 -0.78 1.61 9.96
C ALA A 170 -0.93 1.00 11.37
N LEU A 171 0.16 0.85 12.13
CA LEU A 171 0.11 0.43 13.55
C LEU A 171 -0.74 1.39 14.39
N ARG A 172 -0.55 2.72 14.24
CA ARG A 172 -1.35 3.72 14.97
C ARG A 172 -2.84 3.63 14.65
N LEU A 173 -3.18 3.23 13.43
CA LEU A 173 -4.55 2.98 12.97
C LEU A 173 -5.10 1.58 13.35
N GLY A 174 -4.33 0.76 14.07
CA GLY A 174 -4.75 -0.58 14.50
C GLY A 174 -4.71 -1.65 13.39
N ARG A 175 -3.98 -1.38 12.30
CA ARG A 175 -3.81 -2.31 11.19
C ARG A 175 -2.69 -3.32 11.51
N PRO A 176 -2.86 -4.61 11.19
CA PRO A 176 -1.77 -5.57 11.26
C PRO A 176 -0.60 -5.12 10.41
N VAL A 177 0.59 -5.09 11.02
CA VAL A 177 1.85 -4.85 10.32
C VAL A 177 2.72 -6.07 10.46
N TRP A 178 3.29 -6.48 9.33
CA TRP A 178 4.12 -7.65 9.19
C TRP A 178 5.47 -7.24 8.64
N VAL A 179 6.54 -7.82 9.16
CA VAL A 179 7.91 -7.61 8.69
C VAL A 179 8.40 -8.91 8.09
N TRP A 180 8.91 -8.84 6.86
CA TRP A 180 9.45 -10.00 6.16
C TRP A 180 10.65 -10.58 6.92
N ARG A 181 10.70 -11.91 7.02
CA ARG A 181 11.64 -12.65 7.89
C ARG A 181 13.10 -12.24 7.69
N ASP A 182 13.51 -11.96 6.46
CA ASP A 182 14.91 -11.72 6.11
C ASP A 182 15.45 -10.48 6.85
N ALA A 183 14.58 -9.52 7.20
CA ALA A 183 14.96 -8.36 8.00
C ALA A 183 15.33 -8.68 9.46
N PHE A 184 14.93 -9.84 10.00
CA PHE A 184 15.33 -10.28 11.34
C PHE A 184 16.64 -11.05 11.37
N GLU A 185 17.06 -11.55 10.20
CA GLU A 185 18.30 -12.28 10.00
C GLU A 185 19.47 -11.32 9.75
N ASP A 186 19.20 -10.11 9.24
CA ASP A 186 20.19 -9.05 9.09
C ASP A 186 20.50 -8.35 10.43
N PRO A 187 21.74 -8.45 10.96
CA PRO A 187 22.13 -7.75 12.19
C PRO A 187 22.05 -6.22 12.08
N GLY A 188 22.15 -5.66 10.87
CA GLY A 188 22.03 -4.22 10.59
C GLY A 188 20.60 -3.70 10.59
N ALA A 189 19.60 -4.57 10.51
CA ALA A 189 18.19 -4.23 10.46
C ALA A 189 17.56 -4.07 11.86
N GLY A 190 18.17 -3.24 12.72
CA GLY A 190 17.64 -2.94 14.05
C GLY A 190 16.21 -2.37 14.05
N TRP A 191 15.80 -1.77 12.92
CA TRP A 191 14.43 -1.28 12.69
C TRP A 191 13.38 -2.40 12.74
N ALA A 192 13.72 -3.63 12.33
CA ALA A 192 12.77 -4.73 12.30
C ALA A 192 12.37 -5.15 13.72
N ARG A 193 13.35 -5.25 14.62
CA ARG A 193 13.12 -5.52 16.05
C ARG A 193 12.43 -4.35 16.74
N ALA A 194 12.78 -3.11 16.38
CA ALA A 194 12.08 -1.93 16.91
C ALA A 194 10.60 -1.95 16.52
N LEU A 195 10.28 -2.20 15.25
CA LEU A 195 8.90 -2.26 14.77
C LEU A 195 8.14 -3.46 15.36
N GLU A 196 8.81 -4.60 15.56
CA GLU A 196 8.25 -5.74 16.31
C GLU A 196 7.88 -5.34 17.75
N GLY A 197 8.75 -4.60 18.44
CA GLY A 197 8.46 -4.03 19.77
C GLY A 197 7.30 -3.02 19.77
N GLU A 198 7.04 -2.36 18.65
CA GLU A 198 5.89 -1.46 18.44
C GLU A 198 4.58 -2.24 18.10
N GLY A 199 4.64 -3.57 17.93
CA GLY A 199 3.48 -4.44 17.72
C GLY A 199 3.41 -5.09 16.33
N ALA A 200 4.41 -4.90 15.47
CA ALA A 200 4.50 -5.65 14.22
C ALA A 200 4.84 -7.13 14.46
N ARG A 201 4.52 -7.97 13.48
CA ARG A 201 4.72 -9.43 13.55
C ARG A 201 5.67 -9.89 12.47
N ARG A 202 6.33 -11.03 12.69
CA ARG A 202 7.18 -11.65 11.66
C ARG A 202 6.32 -12.35 10.61
N LEU A 203 6.71 -12.21 9.35
CA LEU A 203 6.09 -12.91 8.23
C LEU A 203 7.14 -13.69 7.47
N ASP A 204 6.83 -14.97 7.25
CA ASP A 204 7.55 -15.85 6.35
C ASP A 204 6.59 -16.43 5.30
N VAL A 205 7.11 -17.36 4.51
CA VAL A 205 6.35 -18.07 3.48
C VAL A 205 5.11 -18.79 4.05
N ARG A 206 5.20 -19.35 5.25
CA ARG A 206 4.13 -20.12 5.90
C ARG A 206 3.10 -19.20 6.58
N GLY A 207 3.50 -18.00 6.96
CA GLY A 207 2.66 -16.99 7.60
C GLY A 207 1.65 -16.31 6.67
N MET A 208 1.75 -16.51 5.35
CA MET A 208 0.83 -15.91 4.38
C MET A 208 -0.62 -16.44 4.50
N ASP A 209 -0.81 -17.75 4.68
CA ASP A 209 -2.16 -18.32 4.84
C ASP A 209 -2.83 -17.85 6.15
N PRO A 210 -2.15 -17.86 7.32
CA PRO A 210 -2.66 -17.24 8.54
C PRO A 210 -3.01 -15.76 8.40
N LEU A 211 -2.17 -14.97 7.70
CA LEU A 211 -2.45 -13.55 7.42
C LEU A 211 -3.77 -13.42 6.66
N MET A 212 -3.94 -14.18 5.57
CA MET A 212 -5.16 -14.13 4.76
C MET A 212 -6.40 -14.59 5.54
N ALA A 213 -6.27 -15.63 6.38
CA ALA A 213 -7.34 -16.07 7.25
C ALA A 213 -7.73 -15.00 8.30
N GLU A 214 -6.75 -14.26 8.85
CA GLU A 214 -7.03 -13.14 9.75
C GLU A 214 -7.82 -12.02 9.03
N LEU A 215 -7.40 -11.66 7.82
CA LEU A 215 -8.09 -10.63 7.03
C LEU A 215 -9.52 -11.03 6.68
N GLY A 216 -9.76 -12.32 6.38
CA GLY A 216 -11.10 -12.86 6.16
C GLY A 216 -12.01 -12.72 7.39
N ARG A 217 -11.50 -13.00 8.59
CA ARG A 217 -12.26 -12.85 9.84
C ARG A 217 -12.59 -11.41 10.19
N ARG A 218 -11.65 -10.48 9.96
CA ARG A 218 -11.81 -9.05 10.27
C ARG A 218 -12.94 -8.37 9.47
N ARG A 219 -13.35 -8.93 8.33
CA ARG A 219 -14.48 -8.43 7.55
C ARG A 219 -15.87 -8.83 8.07
N VAL A 220 -15.95 -9.83 8.93
CA VAL A 220 -17.23 -10.37 9.42
C VAL A 220 -17.74 -9.56 10.62
N ILE A 221 -16.94 -8.63 11.15
CA ILE A 221 -17.34 -7.78 12.26
C ILE A 221 -17.80 -6.43 11.68
N PRO A 222 -19.11 -6.12 11.73
CA PRO A 222 -19.68 -4.87 11.22
C PRO A 222 -19.22 -3.64 12.01
#